data_AF-A0AAU7K251-F1
#
_entry.id   AF-A0AAU7K251-F1
#
_cell.length_a   1.000
_cell.length_b   1.000
_cell.length_c   1.000
_cell.angle_alpha   90.00
_cell.angle_beta   90.00
_cell.angle_gamma   90.00
#
_symmetry.space_group_name_H-M   'P 1'
#
loop_
_entity.id
_entity.type
_entity.pdbx_description
1 polymer ?
#
loop_
_entity_poly.entity_id
_entity_poly.type
_entity_poly.pdbx_seq_one_letter_code
_entity_poly.pdbx_strand_id
1 'polypeptide(L)'
;MRVYPQNIWNLIPADPSFNSRKNDKLPRMDDYFDGYYLLQKTAIEVMTENYPNEPMMEDYLSLLPNSNAHLFPEKDLKKRFSENIQPLLTIASNNGFEYMRRVL
;
A
#
# COMPACT_ATOMS: atom_id res chain seq x y z
N MET A 1 -19.19 0.67 10.17
CA MET A 1 -18.95 -0.32 9.10
C MET A 1 -17.50 -0.15 8.64
N ARG A 2 -16.56 -1.01 9.07
CA ARG A 2 -15.18 -1.01 8.53
C ARG A 2 -15.19 -1.93 7.32
N VAL A 3 -15.19 -1.36 6.13
CA VAL A 3 -15.21 -2.11 4.85
C VAL A 3 -13.86 -1.95 4.15
N TYR A 4 -12.76 -2.26 4.83
CA TYR A 4 -11.48 -2.43 4.16
C TYR A 4 -10.70 -3.55 4.86
N PRO A 5 -10.24 -4.59 4.14
CA PRO A 5 -9.38 -5.60 4.71
C PRO A 5 -8.08 -4.93 5.20
N GLN A 6 -7.65 -5.28 6.42
CA GLN A 6 -6.43 -4.76 7.03
C GLN A 6 -5.23 -5.60 6.60
N ASN A 7 -4.96 -5.62 5.29
CA ASN A 7 -3.81 -6.35 4.75
C ASN A 7 -2.54 -5.53 5.01
N ILE A 8 -1.43 -6.21 5.29
CA ILE A 8 -0.15 -5.56 5.61
C ILE A 8 0.33 -4.61 4.49
N TRP A 9 0.07 -4.95 3.24
CA TRP A 9 0.43 -4.10 2.10
C TRP A 9 -0.33 -2.77 2.05
N ASN A 10 -1.42 -2.61 2.81
CA ASN A 10 -2.17 -1.35 2.92
C ASN A 10 -1.77 -0.54 4.17
N LEU A 11 -0.79 -1.03 4.95
CA LEU A 11 -0.29 -0.37 6.14
C LEU A 11 1.07 0.26 5.87
N ILE A 12 1.27 1.46 6.42
CA ILE A 12 2.56 2.14 6.42
C ILE A 12 2.88 2.59 7.85
N PRO A 13 4.13 2.46 8.30
CA PRO A 13 4.56 3.05 9.55
C PRO A 13 4.47 4.57 9.41
N ALA A 14 3.84 5.21 10.38
CA ALA A 14 3.67 6.66 10.40
C ALA A 14 3.95 7.17 11.80
N ASP A 15 4.57 8.35 11.88
CA ASP A 15 4.68 9.07 13.13
C ASP A 15 3.28 9.31 13.73
N PRO A 16 3.06 9.09 15.03
CA PRO A 16 1.74 9.28 15.64
C PRO A 16 1.15 10.67 15.41
N SER A 17 1.99 11.71 15.39
CA SER A 17 1.56 13.08 15.09
C SER A 17 1.13 13.24 13.63
N PHE A 18 1.78 12.53 12.70
CA PHE A 18 1.36 12.49 11.31
C PHE A 18 0.05 11.72 11.13
N ASN A 19 -0.11 10.57 11.78
CA ASN A 19 -1.34 9.77 11.73
C ASN A 19 -2.54 10.56 12.27
N SER A 20 -2.34 11.32 13.36
CA SER A 20 -3.35 12.21 13.92
C SER A 20 -3.71 13.37 12.98
N ARG A 21 -2.74 14.00 12.32
CA ARG A 21 -2.96 15.09 11.35
C ARG A 21 -3.58 14.60 10.04
N LYS A 22 -3.24 13.39 9.61
CA LYS A 22 -3.83 12.69 8.47
C LYS A 22 -5.31 12.42 8.74
N ASN A 23 -5.66 12.00 9.95
CA ASN A 23 -7.04 11.69 10.35
C ASN A 23 -7.71 10.79 9.29
N ASP A 24 -8.97 11.04 8.98
CA ASP A 24 -9.75 10.38 7.92
C ASP A 24 -9.46 10.91 6.50
N LYS A 25 -8.27 11.45 6.23
CA LYS A 25 -7.92 11.93 4.88
C LYS A 25 -7.22 10.86 4.04
N LEU A 26 -7.57 10.87 2.76
CA LEU A 26 -7.02 9.99 1.73
C LEU A 26 -5.71 10.58 1.18
N PRO A 27 -4.64 9.77 1.06
CA PRO A 27 -3.43 10.20 0.38
C PRO A 27 -3.72 10.41 -1.12
N ARG A 28 -3.06 11.40 -1.71
CA ARG A 28 -3.09 11.60 -3.17
C ARG A 28 -2.10 10.64 -3.83
N MET A 29 -2.52 9.95 -4.88
CA MET A 29 -1.65 9.04 -5.62
C MET A 29 -0.42 9.76 -6.18
N ASP A 30 -0.62 10.94 -6.77
CA ASP A 30 0.46 11.75 -7.36
C ASP A 30 1.56 12.13 -6.36
N ASP A 31 1.21 12.29 -5.07
CA ASP A 31 2.12 12.79 -4.05
C ASP A 31 2.77 11.65 -3.24
N TYR A 32 2.05 10.54 -3.01
CA TYR A 32 2.43 9.52 -2.02
C TYR A 32 2.66 8.13 -2.60
N PHE A 33 2.23 7.85 -3.84
CA PHE A 33 2.26 6.49 -4.38
C PHE A 33 3.67 5.93 -4.52
N ASP A 34 4.63 6.73 -5.02
CA ASP A 34 5.99 6.25 -5.21
C ASP A 34 6.69 5.91 -3.88
N GLY A 35 6.48 6.72 -2.84
CA GLY A 35 7.01 6.44 -1.50
C GLY A 35 6.38 5.19 -0.87
N TYR A 36 5.06 5.06 -1.00
CA TYR A 36 4.34 3.85 -0.60
C TYR A 36 4.87 2.61 -1.34
N TYR A 37 5.00 2.68 -2.66
CA TYR A 37 5.49 1.59 -3.50
C TYR A 37 6.90 1.16 -3.09
N LEU A 38 7.81 2.12 -2.93
CA LEU A 38 9.19 1.82 -2.57
C LEU A 38 9.27 1.09 -1.22
N LEU A 39 8.53 1.59 -0.22
CA LEU A 39 8.45 0.95 1.09
C LEU A 39 7.97 -0.50 0.99
N GLN A 40 6.88 -0.74 0.26
CA GLN A 40 6.31 -2.09 0.13
C GLN A 40 7.24 -3.02 -0.67
N LYS A 41 7.90 -2.51 -1.72
CA LYS A 41 8.91 -3.26 -2.48
C LYS A 41 10.06 -3.70 -1.58
N THR A 42 10.62 -2.76 -0.80
CA THR A 42 11.70 -3.07 0.15
C THR A 42 11.25 -4.07 1.21
N ALA A 43 10.03 -3.94 1.74
CA ALA A 43 9.49 -4.91 2.70
C ALA A 43 9.42 -6.32 2.09
N ILE A 44 8.89 -6.46 0.87
CA ILE A 44 8.83 -7.76 0.18
C ILE A 44 10.23 -8.33 -0.04
N GLU A 45 11.18 -7.53 -0.52
CA GLU A 45 12.56 -7.97 -0.76
C GLU A 45 13.22 -8.49 0.53
N VAL A 46 13.20 -7.69 1.60
CA VAL A 46 13.79 -8.05 2.91
C VAL A 46 13.13 -9.29 3.50
N MET A 47 11.79 -9.36 3.47
CA MET A 47 11.06 -10.49 4.05
C MET A 47 11.25 -11.77 3.24
N THR A 48 11.28 -11.69 1.91
CA THR A 48 11.51 -12.87 1.06
C THR A 48 12.91 -13.45 1.27
N GLU A 49 13.91 -12.59 1.47
CA GLU A 49 15.30 -13.01 1.69
C GLU A 49 15.53 -13.58 3.10
N ASN A 50 15.03 -12.91 4.13
CA ASN A 50 15.37 -13.23 5.53
C ASN A 50 14.33 -14.13 6.20
N TYR A 51 13.07 -14.08 5.73
CA TYR A 51 11.91 -14.68 6.39
C TYR A 51 10.90 -15.29 5.40
N PRO A 52 11.33 -16.17 4.47
CA PRO A 52 10.51 -16.64 3.35
C PRO A 52 9.24 -17.43 3.75
N ASN A 53 9.18 -17.93 4.99
CA ASN A 53 8.05 -18.73 5.49
C ASN A 53 7.17 -17.96 6.50
N GLU A 54 7.35 -16.65 6.63
CA GLU A 54 6.52 -15.85 7.54
C GLU A 54 5.07 -15.81 7.04
N PRO A 55 4.07 -16.21 7.87
CA PRO A 55 2.66 -16.23 7.47
C PRO A 55 2.14 -14.87 7.00
N MET A 56 2.72 -13.77 7.50
CA MET A 56 2.36 -12.41 7.09
C MET A 56 2.55 -12.18 5.57
N MET A 57 3.44 -12.94 4.93
CA MET A 57 3.68 -12.83 3.49
C MET A 57 2.49 -13.32 2.65
N GLU A 58 1.56 -14.10 3.24
CA GLU A 58 0.33 -14.51 2.58
C GLU A 58 -0.55 -13.31 2.17
N ASP A 59 -0.52 -12.21 2.94
CA ASP A 59 -1.26 -10.98 2.60
C ASP A 59 -0.81 -10.39 1.26
N TYR A 60 0.46 -10.58 0.89
CA TYR A 60 0.99 -10.11 -0.39
C TYR A 60 0.57 -10.99 -1.57
N LEU A 61 0.11 -12.23 -1.34
CA LEU A 61 -0.37 -13.11 -2.41
C LEU A 61 -1.58 -12.53 -3.13
N SER A 62 -2.39 -11.70 -2.47
CA SER A 62 -3.50 -11.00 -3.13
C SER A 62 -3.02 -9.99 -4.18
N LEU A 63 -1.84 -9.38 -3.97
CA LEU A 63 -1.21 -8.45 -4.91
C LEU A 63 -0.33 -9.18 -5.93
N LEU A 64 0.33 -10.22 -5.46
CA LEU A 64 1.42 -10.93 -6.11
C LEU A 64 1.12 -12.43 -5.99
N PRO A 65 0.18 -12.95 -6.81
CA PRO A 65 -0.29 -14.33 -6.70
C PRO A 65 0.79 -15.39 -6.91
N ASN A 66 2.00 -14.98 -7.32
CA ASN A 66 3.14 -15.84 -7.56
C ASN A 66 4.32 -15.33 -6.72
N SER A 67 5.03 -16.25 -6.06
CA SER A 67 6.21 -16.01 -5.19
C SER A 67 7.40 -15.32 -5.89
N ASN A 68 7.33 -15.14 -7.20
CA ASN A 68 8.32 -14.47 -8.04
C ASN A 68 8.11 -12.94 -8.12
N ALA A 69 7.56 -12.32 -7.08
CA ALA A 69 7.28 -10.89 -7.04
C ALA A 69 8.51 -10.02 -7.40
N HIS A 70 9.68 -10.46 -6.95
CA HIS A 70 10.99 -9.85 -7.20
C HIS A 70 11.48 -10.02 -8.65
N LEU A 71 10.86 -10.90 -9.46
CA LEU A 71 11.18 -11.11 -10.87
C LEU A 71 10.32 -10.26 -11.82
N PHE A 72 9.30 -9.57 -11.32
CA PHE A 72 8.51 -8.68 -12.17
C PHE A 72 9.31 -7.43 -12.54
N PRO A 73 9.21 -6.94 -13.79
CA PRO A 73 9.67 -5.61 -14.14
C PRO A 73 9.07 -4.57 -13.18
N GLU A 74 9.86 -3.57 -12.78
CA GLU A 74 9.43 -2.54 -11.81
C GLU A 74 8.09 -1.89 -12.22
N LYS A 75 7.94 -1.60 -13.51
CA LYS A 75 6.70 -1.10 -14.13
C LYS A 75 5.48 -1.96 -13.80
N ASP A 76 5.60 -3.28 -13.91
CA ASP A 76 4.48 -4.20 -13.72
C ASP A 76 4.15 -4.32 -12.23
N LEU A 77 5.16 -4.29 -11.37
CA LEU A 77 4.97 -4.28 -9.93
C LEU A 77 4.26 -2.99 -9.48
N LYS A 78 4.73 -1.81 -9.95
CA LYS A 78 4.05 -0.52 -9.72
C LYS A 78 2.59 -0.56 -10.18
N LYS A 79 2.34 -1.08 -11.39
CA LYS A 79 0.99 -1.22 -11.94
C LYS A 79 0.09 -2.04 -11.00
N ARG A 80 0.55 -3.19 -10.52
CA ARG A 80 -0.22 -4.03 -9.59
C ARG A 80 -0.57 -3.31 -8.29
N PHE A 81 0.40 -2.63 -7.67
CA PHE A 81 0.12 -1.83 -6.46
C PHE A 81 -0.90 -0.73 -6.73
N SER A 82 -0.78 -0.02 -7.86
CA SER A 82 -1.71 1.06 -8.22
C SER A 82 -3.14 0.54 -8.46
N GLU A 83 -3.28 -0.59 -9.17
CA GLU A 83 -4.58 -1.19 -9.49
C GLU A 83 -5.29 -1.75 -8.26
N ASN A 84 -4.56 -2.08 -7.19
CA ASN A 84 -5.13 -2.54 -5.94
C ASN A 84 -5.50 -1.40 -5.00
N ILE A 85 -4.68 -0.35 -4.91
CA ILE A 85 -4.94 0.75 -3.98
C ILE A 85 -5.96 1.77 -4.52
N GLN A 86 -5.97 1.99 -5.84
CA GLN A 86 -6.87 2.98 -6.47
C GLN A 86 -8.36 2.68 -6.21
N PRO A 87 -8.86 1.44 -6.32
CA PRO A 87 -10.25 1.13 -5.97
C PRO A 87 -10.57 1.43 -4.51
N LEU A 88 -9.65 1.16 -3.57
CA LEU A 88 -9.85 1.44 -2.15
C LEU A 88 -10.01 2.95 -1.90
N LEU A 89 -9.16 3.76 -2.54
CA LEU A 89 -9.26 5.22 -2.48
C LEU A 89 -10.58 5.72 -3.09
N THR A 90 -10.99 5.15 -4.22
CA THR A 90 -12.26 5.51 -4.88
C THR A 90 -13.47 5.20 -3.99
N ILE A 91 -13.51 4.01 -3.38
CA ILE A 91 -14.61 3.63 -2.46
C ILE A 91 -14.63 4.56 -1.24
N ALA A 92 -13.46 4.89 -0.69
CA ALA A 92 -13.39 5.79 0.46
C ALA A 92 -13.83 7.21 0.09
N SER A 93 -13.42 7.72 -1.07
CA SER A 93 -13.85 9.02 -1.57
C SER A 93 -15.37 9.06 -1.78
N ASN A 94 -15.95 8.00 -2.36
CA ASN A 94 -17.40 7.90 -2.55
C ASN A 94 -18.17 7.82 -1.23
N ASN A 95 -17.52 7.37 -0.15
CA ASN A 95 -18.06 7.34 1.21
C ASN A 95 -17.80 8.64 2.00
N GLY A 96 -17.34 9.71 1.35
CA GLY A 96 -17.20 11.04 1.95
C GLY A 96 -15.84 11.33 2.59
N PHE A 97 -14.84 10.47 2.40
CA PHE A 97 -13.48 10.76 2.86
C PHE A 97 -12.81 11.78 1.94
N GLU A 98 -12.23 12.84 2.51
CA GLU A 98 -11.56 13.89 1.74
C GLU A 98 -10.10 13.55 1.43
N TYR A 99 -9.59 14.02 0.29
CA TYR A 99 -8.16 13.94 0.01
C TYR A 99 -7.34 14.95 0.82
N MET A 100 -6.10 14.60 1.13
CA MET A 100 -5.11 15.52 1.69
C MET A 100 -4.92 16.75 0.78
N ARG A 101 -4.43 17.86 1.34
CA ARG A 101 -3.94 18.98 0.53
C ARG A 101 -2.66 18.56 -0.18
N ARG A 102 -2.42 19.10 -1.38
CA ARG A 102 -1.18 18.86 -2.11
C ARG A 102 0.01 19.32 -1.26
N VAL A 103 1.07 18.54 -1.30
CA VAL A 103 2.38 18.95 -0.79
C VAL A 103 3.03 19.73 -1.94
N LEU A 104 3.32 21.02 -1.72
CA LEU A 104 4.05 21.86 -2.68
C LEU A 104 5.55 21.66 -2.51
#